data_AF-A0A4Y7SXB1-F1
#
_entry.id   AF-A0A4Y7SXB1-F1
#
_cell.length_a   1.000
_cell.length_b   1.000
_cell.length_c   1.000
_cell.angle_alpha   90.00
_cell.angle_beta   90.00
_cell.angle_gamma   90.00
#
_symmetry.space_group_name_H-M   'P 1'
#
loop_
_entity.id
_entity.type
_entity.pdbx_description
1 polymer ?
#
loop_
_entity_poly.entity_id
_entity_poly.type
_entity_poly.pdbx_seq_one_letter_code
_entity_poly.pdbx_strand_id
1 'polypeptide(L)' 'QDPFNSHLIALLSIYELGPYPGATVPVPRYNGPSSWETEEILRSLGSIAKRMWVAEERVRAASKAQA' A
#
# COMPACT_ATOMS: atom_id res chain seq x y z
N GLN A 1 23.18 0.59 3.51
CA GLN A 1 21.86 0.05 3.15
C GLN A 1 21.11 1.19 2.46
N ASP A 2 20.53 0.97 1.29
CA ASP A 2 19.85 2.03 0.53
C ASP A 2 18.54 2.44 1.24
N PRO A 3 18.39 3.71 1.68
CA PRO A 3 17.21 4.17 2.44
C PRO A 3 15.90 3.94 1.70
N PHE A 4 15.90 4.07 0.37
CA PHE A 4 14.69 3.88 -0.43
C PHE A 4 14.28 2.41 -0.48
N ASN A 5 15.23 1.48 -0.70
CA ASN A 5 14.96 0.04 -0.62
C ASN A 5 14.42 -0.39 0.76
N SER A 6 14.98 0.12 1.85
CA SER A 6 14.44 -0.15 3.19
C SER A 6 13.00 0.35 3.35
N HIS A 7 12.69 1.52 2.80
CA HIS A 7 11.33 2.05 2.77
C HIS A 7 10.38 1.19 1.93
N LEU A 8 10.81 0.75 0.74
CA LEU A 8 10.01 -0.11 -0.13
C LEU A 8 9.65 -1.43 0.54
N ILE A 9 10.60 -2.07 1.22
CA ILE A 9 10.34 -3.31 1.97
C ILE A 9 9.23 -3.07 3.01
N ALA A 10 9.37 -2.02 3.84
CA ALA A 10 8.38 -1.71 4.86
C ALA A 10 7.00 -1.39 4.26
N LEU A 11 6.96 -0.64 3.16
CA LEU A 11 5.73 -0.26 2.48
C LEU A 11 5.01 -1.48 1.87
N LEU A 12 5.75 -2.34 1.19
CA LEU A 12 5.19 -3.54 0.56
C LEU A 12 4.69 -4.55 1.60
N SER A 13 5.42 -4.75 2.70
CA SER A 13 4.95 -5.61 3.80
C SER A 13 3.62 -5.14 4.39
N ILE A 14 3.35 -3.83 4.40
CA ILE A 14 2.05 -3.30 4.86
C ILE A 14 0.95 -3.54 3.82
N TYR A 15 1.26 -3.46 2.52
CA TYR A 15 0.28 -3.78 1.48
C TYR A 15 -0.04 -5.28 1.40
N GLU A 16 0.92 -6.15 1.71
CA GLU A 16 0.71 -7.61 1.78
C GLU A 16 -0.27 -8.02 2.90
N LEU A 17 -0.30 -7.28 4.00
CA LEU A 17 -1.29 -7.47 5.07
C LEU A 17 -2.72 -7.17 4.56
N GLY A 18 -2.87 -6.35 3.53
CA GLY A 18 -4.19 -5.97 3.02
C GLY A 18 -5.00 -5.11 4.01
N PRO A 19 -6.19 -4.66 3.60
CA PRO A 19 -7.03 -3.79 4.43
C PRO A 19 -7.74 -4.61 5.53
N TYR A 20 -7.09 -4.90 6.66
CA TYR A 20 -7.77 -5.54 7.79
C TYR A 20 -8.81 -4.60 8.43
N PRO A 21 -9.98 -5.12 8.86
CA PRO A 21 -10.95 -4.33 9.62
C PRO A 21 -10.29 -3.84 10.93
N GLY A 22 -10.13 -2.53 11.07
CA GLY A 22 -9.45 -1.93 12.23
C GLY A 22 -7.95 -1.68 12.05
N ALA A 23 -7.38 -1.92 10.87
CA ALA A 23 -5.99 -1.56 10.57
C ALA A 23 -5.80 -0.03 10.57
N THR A 24 -5.43 0.51 11.72
CA THR A 24 -4.84 1.85 11.87
C THR A 24 -3.34 1.81 11.58
N VAL A 25 -2.86 0.89 10.74
CA VAL A 25 -1.43 0.78 10.44
C VAL A 25 -1.06 1.98 9.58
N PRO A 26 -0.23 2.91 10.10
CA PRO A 26 0.13 4.09 9.34
C PRO A 26 0.98 3.66 8.13
N VAL A 27 0.55 4.04 6.93
CA VAL A 27 1.36 3.85 5.73
C VAL A 27 2.66 4.64 5.91
N PRO A 28 3.85 3.99 5.84
CA PRO A 28 5.12 4.65 6.03
C PRO A 28 5.26 5.77 5.01
N ARG A 29 5.76 6.93 5.45
CA ARG A 29 6.13 8.03 4.56
C ARG A 29 7.62 8.01 4.35
N TYR A 30 8.05 8.11 3.10
CA TYR A 30 9.46 8.28 2.77
C TYR A 30 9.85 9.75 2.96
N ASN A 31 10.80 10.00 3.87
CA ASN A 31 11.37 11.33 4.12
C ASN A 31 12.87 11.37 3.79
N GLY A 32 13.38 10.37 3.08
CA GLY A 32 14.79 10.30 2.67
C GLY A 32 15.06 11.08 1.38
N PRO A 33 16.29 11.04 0.87
CA PRO A 33 16.64 11.63 -0.42
C PRO A 33 15.76 11.07 -1.54
N SER A 34 15.09 11.94 -2.29
CA SER A 34 14.27 11.56 -3.44
C SER A 34 14.90 12.02 -4.76
N SER A 35 14.77 11.16 -5.76
CA SER A 35 14.94 11.48 -7.18
C SER A 35 13.60 11.32 -7.92
N TRP A 36 13.54 11.76 -9.17
CA TRP A 36 12.34 11.59 -9.99
C TRP A 36 11.92 10.12 -10.13
N GLU A 37 12.89 9.18 -10.18
CA GLU A 37 12.60 7.74 -10.20
C GLU A 37 11.90 7.30 -8.92
N THR A 38 12.41 7.72 -7.75
CA THR A 38 11.82 7.33 -6.46
C THR A 38 10.40 7.90 -6.29
N GLU A 39 10.18 9.13 -6.74
CA GLU A 39 8.87 9.79 -6.69
C GLU A 39 7.86 9.09 -7.60
N GLU A 40 8.28 8.73 -8.81
CA GLU A 40 7.45 8.01 -9.77
C GLU A 40 7.08 6.60 -9.29
N ILE A 41 8.02 5.90 -8.65
CA ILE A 41 7.77 4.61 -8.01
C ILE A 41 6.73 4.77 -6.88
N LEU A 42 6.91 5.74 -5.98
CA LEU A 42 5.97 5.98 -4.87
C LEU A 42 4.56 6.34 -5.38
N ARG A 43 4.47 7.19 -6.41
CA ARG A 43 3.20 7.56 -7.05
C ARG A 43 2.50 6.36 -7.67
N SER A 44 3.27 5.51 -8.37
CA SER A 44 2.75 4.29 -8.99
C SER A 44 2.25 3.29 -7.94
N LEU A 45 3.02 3.08 -6.87
CA LEU A 45 2.63 2.22 -5.75
C LEU A 45 1.36 2.71 -5.06
N GLY A 46 1.22 4.02 -4.81
CA GLY A 46 -0.02 4.59 -4.26
C GLY A 46 -1.24 4.34 -5.15
N SER A 47 -1.06 4.40 -6.48
CA SER A 47 -2.13 4.11 -7.45
C SER A 47 -2.52 2.63 -7.45
N ILE A 48 -1.55 1.72 -7.37
CA ILE A 48 -1.77 0.28 -7.29
C ILE A 48 -2.50 -0.08 -5.98
N ALA A 49 -2.03 0.44 -4.84
CA ALA A 49 -2.63 0.20 -3.54
C ALA A 49 -4.10 0.67 -3.49
N LYS A 50 -4.39 1.86 -4.05
CA LYS A 50 -5.78 2.35 -4.15
C LYS A 50 -6.67 1.39 -4.97
N ARG A 51 -6.18 0.88 -6.10
CA ARG A 51 -6.92 -0.09 -6.94
C ARG A 51 -7.16 -1.39 -6.19
N MET A 52 -6.13 -1.88 -5.49
CA MET A 52 -6.21 -3.09 -4.66
C MET A 52 -7.27 -2.93 -3.56
N TRP A 53 -7.22 -1.83 -2.78
CA TRP A 53 -8.20 -1.60 -1.71
C TRP A 53 -9.64 -1.50 -2.21
N VAL A 54 -9.88 -0.86 -3.36
CA VAL A 54 -11.22 -0.82 -3.97
C VAL A 54 -11.67 -2.22 -4.40
N ALA A 55 -10.77 -3.04 -4.93
CA ALA A 55 -11.09 -4.41 -5.30
C ALA A 55 -11.40 -5.29 -4.07
N GLU A 56 -10.57 -5.21 -3.03
CA GLU A 56 -10.74 -5.88 -1.73
C GLU A 56 -12.11 -5.57 -1.10
N GLU A 57 -12.49 -4.28 -1.06
CA GLU A 57 -13.77 -3.88 -0.48
C GLU A 57 -14.96 -4.40 -1.30
N ARG A 58 -14.84 -4.42 -2.64
CA ARG A 58 -15.88 -5.02 -3.50
C ARG A 58 -16.02 -6.52 -3.30
N VAL A 59 -14.90 -7.24 -3.18
CA VAL A 59 -14.90 -8.68 -2.89
C VAL A 59 -15.57 -8.94 -1.54
N ARG A 60 -15.20 -8.17 -0.51
CA ARG A 60 -15.80 -8.26 0.83
C ARG A 60 -17.31 -8.01 0.82
N ALA A 61 -17.76 -6.97 0.10
CA ALA A 61 -19.18 -6.65 -0.02
C ALA A 61 -19.95 -7.78 -0.73
N ALA A 62 -19.39 -8.34 -1.81
CA ALA A 62 -19.98 -9.46 -2.53
C ALA A 62 -20.06 -10.73 -1.66
N SER A 63 -19.00 -11.05 -0.90
CA SER A 63 -18.99 -12.19 0.02
C SER A 63 -20.04 -12.06 1.13
N LYS A 64 -20.27 -10.85 1.65
CA LYS A 64 -21.33 -10.60 2.65
C LYS A 64 -22.74 -10.72 2.06
N ALA A 65 -22.94 -10.41 0.79
CA ALA A 65 -24.25 -10.49 0.13
C ALA A 65 -24.64 -11.94 -0.24
N GLN A 66 -23.68 -12.87 -0.27
CA GLN A 66 -23.89 -14.30 -0.57
C GLN A 66 -24.06 -15.17 0.69
N ALA A 67 -23.80 -14.63 1.88
CA ALA A 67 -23.96 -15.30 3.17
C ALA A 67 -25.30 -14.93 3.82
#